data_AF-A0AAX3JD40-F1
#
_entry.id   AF-A0AAX3JD40-F1
#
_cell.length_a   1.000
_cell.length_b   1.000
_cell.length_c   1.000
_cell.angle_alpha   90.00
_cell.angle_beta   90.00
_cell.angle_gamma   90.00
#
_symmetry.space_group_name_H-M   'P 1'
#
loop_
_entity.id
_entity.type
_entity.pdbx_description
1 polymer ?
#
loop_
_entity_poly.entity_id
_entity_poly.type
_entity_poly.pdbx_seq_one_letter_code
_entity_poly.pdbx_strand_id
1 'polypeptide(L)'
;MNHLPADGFFMSPDPVIPPFEQAYILNKKLIDKANTLSDPVITVGGQAIQYWVAYYRELYRDALPDARLVTSVDVDYAARRHDVAAIAAALGVDPNMNGQGQPPSLARFALVDLKTQQIKNVDGRFFADPDSPERPNTVDVIDFPSGFSYKDFSGDRLQLNTERFMIEQDSATSAESHELIRVINPIACIRARLSNLSDLKRNPAIEVARIKAMMLPVVYFLLEKFDAVTDPADEAERCPVRFREMKAYLDEFFRISMQETNIRVQVEHNISLHLILEQLAAVFEAEPESYFVPQAFWTKELPIKAAALKNNVARIGRDKQRRAEQQRQKEMRGNKK
;
A
#
# COMPACT_ATOMS: atom_id res chain seq x y z
N MET A 1 7.60 12.88 -14.03
CA MET A 1 8.77 12.20 -14.62
C MET A 1 8.44 10.73 -14.75
N ASN A 2 8.72 10.09 -15.89
CA ASN A 2 8.49 8.66 -16.08
C ASN A 2 9.47 7.86 -15.23
N HIS A 3 9.04 7.46 -14.03
CA HIS A 3 9.78 6.56 -13.15
C HIS A 3 9.39 5.09 -13.40
N LEU A 4 9.34 4.70 -14.68
CA LEU A 4 9.26 3.29 -15.05
C LEU A 4 10.68 2.86 -15.46
N PRO A 5 11.21 1.76 -14.89
CA PRO A 5 12.55 1.29 -15.21
C PRO A 5 12.70 1.04 -16.72
N ALA A 6 13.87 1.38 -17.27
CA ALA A 6 14.19 1.26 -18.69
C ALA A 6 14.29 -0.21 -19.19
N ASP A 7 14.24 -1.17 -18.27
CA ASP A 7 14.18 -2.59 -18.55
C ASP A 7 12.72 -3.04 -18.37
N GLY A 8 12.00 -3.14 -19.49
CA GLY A 8 10.59 -3.54 -19.51
C GLY A 8 10.29 -4.76 -18.64
N PHE A 9 9.10 -4.78 -18.04
CA PHE A 9 8.63 -5.80 -17.10
C PHE A 9 9.02 -7.21 -17.57
N PHE A 10 10.00 -7.82 -16.90
CA PHE A 10 10.48 -9.16 -17.22
C PHE A 10 9.32 -10.17 -17.10
N MET A 11 8.78 -10.61 -18.24
CA MET A 11 7.96 -11.81 -18.31
C MET A 11 8.84 -13.01 -17.92
N SER A 12 8.54 -13.65 -16.79
CA SER A 12 9.23 -14.89 -16.40
C SER A 12 8.90 -16.02 -17.39
N PRO A 13 9.86 -16.87 -17.79
CA PRO A 13 9.58 -18.06 -18.61
C PRO A 13 8.80 -19.16 -17.85
N ASP A 14 8.50 -18.94 -16.57
CA ASP A 14 7.75 -19.91 -15.76
C ASP A 14 6.32 -20.12 -16.30
N PRO A 15 5.83 -21.37 -16.27
CA PRO A 15 4.46 -21.68 -16.69
C PRO A 15 3.43 -21.03 -15.75
N VAL A 16 3.80 -20.64 -14.53
CA VAL A 16 2.96 -19.88 -13.61
C VAL A 16 3.37 -18.42 -13.65
N ILE A 17 2.39 -17.52 -13.79
CA ILE A 17 2.63 -16.08 -13.74
C ILE A 17 3.01 -15.70 -12.30
N PRO A 18 4.14 -14.99 -12.05
CA PRO A 18 4.49 -14.49 -10.72
C PRO A 18 3.35 -13.66 -10.10
N PRO A 19 3.14 -13.70 -8.77
CA PRO A 19 1.97 -13.09 -8.15
C PRO A 19 1.78 -11.60 -8.46
N PHE A 20 2.87 -10.84 -8.51
CA PHE A 20 2.83 -9.42 -8.90
C PHE A 20 2.31 -9.21 -10.31
N GLU A 21 2.84 -10.00 -11.25
CA GLU A 21 2.47 -9.93 -12.65
C GLU A 21 1.01 -10.34 -12.84
N GLN A 22 0.50 -11.29 -12.03
CA GLN A 22 -0.93 -11.60 -12.00
C GLN A 22 -1.77 -10.38 -11.63
N ALA A 23 -1.45 -9.70 -10.52
CA ALA A 23 -2.19 -8.51 -10.08
C ALA A 23 -2.13 -7.38 -11.12
N TYR A 24 -0.98 -7.20 -11.77
CA TYR A 24 -0.80 -6.23 -12.84
C TYR A 24 -1.70 -6.53 -14.05
N ILE A 25 -1.69 -7.77 -14.57
CA ILE A 25 -2.53 -8.17 -15.71
C ILE A 25 -4.02 -8.05 -15.36
N LEU A 26 -4.42 -8.40 -14.13
CA LEU A 26 -5.81 -8.26 -13.69
C LEU A 26 -6.24 -6.78 -13.64
N ASN A 27 -5.40 -5.88 -13.11
CA ASN A 27 -5.68 -4.45 -13.10
C ASN A 27 -5.76 -3.86 -14.52
N LYS A 28 -4.92 -4.33 -15.45
CA LYS A 28 -5.03 -3.96 -16.87
C LYS A 28 -6.39 -4.34 -17.46
N LYS A 29 -6.87 -5.56 -17.21
CA LYS A 29 -8.21 -5.99 -17.66
C LYS A 29 -9.33 -5.17 -17.05
N LEU A 30 -9.18 -4.76 -15.78
CA LEU A 30 -10.13 -3.87 -15.12
C LEU A 30 -10.12 -2.47 -15.74
N ILE A 31 -8.95 -1.94 -16.11
CA ILE A 31 -8.82 -0.66 -16.83
C ILE A 31 -9.54 -0.71 -18.18
N ASP A 32 -9.32 -1.77 -18.96
CA ASP A 32 -9.96 -1.99 -20.26
C ASP A 32 -11.49 -2.09 -20.19
N LYS A 33 -12.02 -2.39 -19.00
CA LYS A 33 -13.46 -2.58 -18.72
C LYS A 33 -13.99 -1.60 -17.69
N ALA A 34 -13.26 -0.53 -17.38
CA ALA A 34 -13.60 0.32 -16.25
C ALA A 34 -14.93 1.07 -16.43
N ASN A 35 -15.39 1.24 -17.68
CA ASN A 35 -16.69 1.80 -18.00
C ASN A 35 -17.89 0.94 -17.55
N THR A 36 -17.67 -0.30 -17.11
CA THR A 36 -18.72 -1.17 -16.56
C THR A 36 -18.86 -1.04 -15.04
N LEU A 37 -17.96 -0.32 -14.39
CA LEU A 37 -17.91 -0.13 -12.93
C LEU A 37 -18.64 1.15 -12.53
N SER A 38 -19.31 1.12 -11.38
CA SER A 38 -19.99 2.29 -10.81
C SER A 38 -19.16 3.00 -9.75
N ASP A 39 -18.40 2.24 -8.96
CA ASP A 39 -17.52 2.73 -7.90
C ASP A 39 -16.06 2.30 -8.11
N PRO A 40 -15.10 2.93 -7.40
CA PRO A 40 -13.70 2.53 -7.48
C PRO A 40 -13.43 1.08 -7.02
N VAL A 41 -12.57 0.40 -7.76
CA VAL A 41 -11.98 -0.90 -7.43
C VAL A 41 -10.52 -0.68 -7.04
N ILE A 42 -10.18 -0.98 -5.80
CA ILE A 42 -8.92 -0.57 -5.19
C ILE A 42 -8.08 -1.81 -4.88
N THR A 43 -6.91 -1.93 -5.49
CA THR A 43 -5.91 -2.96 -5.13
C THR A 43 -5.43 -2.72 -3.69
N VAL A 44 -5.54 -3.75 -2.84
CA VAL A 44 -5.14 -3.72 -1.43
C VAL A 44 -4.25 -4.94 -1.09
N GLY A 45 -4.11 -5.27 0.20
CA GLY A 45 -3.41 -6.49 0.60
C GLY A 45 -1.89 -6.42 0.41
N GLY A 46 -1.26 -7.57 0.18
CA GLY A 46 0.17 -7.66 -0.12
C GLY A 46 0.51 -7.19 -1.54
N GLN A 47 -0.43 -7.30 -2.48
CA GLN A 47 -0.25 -6.86 -3.86
C GLN A 47 -0.04 -5.34 -3.96
N ALA A 48 -0.76 -4.54 -3.16
CA ALA A 48 -0.50 -3.10 -3.08
C ALA A 48 0.89 -2.77 -2.53
N ILE A 49 1.42 -3.54 -1.58
CA ILE A 49 2.80 -3.38 -1.07
C ILE A 49 3.78 -3.65 -2.20
N GLN A 50 3.60 -4.77 -2.90
CA GLN A 50 4.47 -5.17 -3.99
C GLN A 50 4.46 -4.17 -5.14
N TYR A 51 3.29 -3.60 -5.48
CA TYR A 51 3.16 -2.51 -6.44
C TYR A 51 4.07 -1.33 -6.09
N TRP A 52 4.00 -0.82 -4.84
CA TRP A 52 4.82 0.33 -4.46
C TRP A 52 6.30 0.00 -4.32
N VAL A 53 6.66 -1.22 -3.89
CA VAL A 53 8.05 -1.67 -3.88
C VAL A 53 8.60 -1.73 -5.31
N ALA A 54 7.81 -2.20 -6.27
CA ALA A 54 8.18 -2.22 -7.68
C ALA A 54 8.26 -0.81 -8.28
N TYR A 55 7.28 0.05 -7.98
CA TYR A 55 7.24 1.43 -8.46
C TYR A 55 8.48 2.24 -8.03
N TYR A 56 8.93 2.06 -6.79
CA TYR A 56 10.12 2.73 -6.26
C TYR A 56 11.37 1.83 -6.25
N ARG A 57 11.41 0.78 -7.07
CA ARG A 57 12.45 -0.27 -7.02
C ARG A 57 13.87 0.29 -7.07
N GLU A 58 14.13 1.18 -8.03
CA GLU A 58 15.46 1.76 -8.26
C GLU A 58 15.99 2.56 -7.05
N LEU A 59 15.09 3.08 -6.23
CA LEU A 59 15.43 3.89 -5.06
C LEU A 59 15.91 3.05 -3.87
N TYR A 60 15.67 1.74 -3.88
CA TYR A 60 16.19 0.83 -2.86
C TYR A 60 17.67 0.49 -3.03
N ARG A 61 18.24 0.67 -4.24
CA ARG A 61 19.62 0.26 -4.57
C ARG A 61 19.86 -1.20 -4.12
N ASP A 62 20.85 -1.44 -3.25
CA ASP A 62 21.19 -2.78 -2.75
C ASP A 62 20.33 -3.25 -1.57
N ALA A 63 19.37 -2.45 -1.10
CA ALA A 63 18.57 -2.70 0.10
C ALA A 63 17.12 -3.12 -0.21
N LEU A 64 16.92 -3.94 -1.26
CA LEU A 64 15.60 -4.44 -1.62
C LEU A 64 14.97 -5.26 -0.48
N PRO A 65 13.65 -5.11 -0.23
CA PRO A 65 12.94 -5.96 0.73
C PRO A 65 12.99 -7.44 0.32
N ASP A 66 12.97 -8.34 1.31
CA ASP A 66 12.84 -9.77 1.05
C ASP A 66 11.51 -10.06 0.35
N ALA A 67 11.59 -10.47 -0.92
CA ALA A 67 10.44 -10.75 -1.78
C ALA A 67 9.47 -11.75 -1.14
N ARG A 68 9.95 -12.70 -0.34
CA ARG A 68 9.11 -13.71 0.33
C ARG A 68 8.20 -13.11 1.41
N LEU A 69 8.58 -11.96 1.97
CA LEU A 69 7.84 -11.29 3.04
C LEU A 69 6.91 -10.19 2.51
N VAL A 70 7.19 -9.66 1.32
CA VAL A 70 6.40 -8.57 0.71
C VAL A 70 5.47 -9.04 -0.41
N THR A 71 5.69 -10.24 -0.97
CA THR A 71 4.81 -10.84 -1.97
C THR A 71 3.59 -11.48 -1.30
N SER A 72 2.45 -11.47 -2.00
CA SER A 72 1.25 -12.23 -1.65
C SER A 72 0.78 -12.94 -2.91
N VAL A 73 0.35 -14.20 -2.79
CA VAL A 73 -0.17 -14.96 -3.94
C VAL A 73 -1.55 -14.45 -4.33
N ASP A 74 -2.48 -14.43 -3.37
CA ASP A 74 -3.84 -13.93 -3.57
C ASP A 74 -3.87 -12.44 -3.94
N VAL A 75 -4.88 -12.07 -4.73
CA VAL A 75 -5.13 -10.69 -5.16
C VAL A 75 -6.35 -10.14 -4.41
N ASP A 76 -6.13 -9.11 -3.60
CA ASP A 76 -7.19 -8.46 -2.83
C ASP A 76 -7.65 -7.15 -3.49
N TYR A 77 -8.96 -7.01 -3.70
CA TYR A 77 -9.60 -5.74 -4.08
C TYR A 77 -10.55 -5.26 -2.98
N ALA A 78 -10.50 -3.97 -2.66
CA ALA A 78 -11.58 -3.30 -1.95
C ALA A 78 -12.54 -2.67 -2.97
N ALA A 79 -13.82 -3.03 -2.91
CA ALA A 79 -14.85 -2.55 -3.84
C ALA A 79 -16.24 -2.59 -3.22
N ARG A 80 -17.23 -1.99 -3.90
CA ARG A 80 -18.63 -2.09 -3.48
C ARG A 80 -19.26 -3.41 -3.92
N ARG A 81 -20.17 -3.94 -3.09
CA ARG A 81 -20.89 -5.19 -3.37
C ARG A 81 -21.60 -5.21 -4.72
N HIS A 82 -22.11 -4.08 -5.19
CA HIS A 82 -22.84 -4.04 -6.47
C HIS A 82 -21.91 -4.16 -7.70
N ASP A 83 -20.62 -3.83 -7.58
CA ASP A 83 -19.64 -3.96 -8.67
C ASP A 83 -19.02 -5.36 -8.75
N VAL A 84 -19.26 -6.25 -7.78
CA VAL A 84 -18.72 -7.63 -7.76
C VAL A 84 -18.97 -8.38 -9.07
N ALA A 85 -20.18 -8.27 -9.63
CA ALA A 85 -20.53 -8.92 -10.89
C ALA A 85 -19.77 -8.31 -12.09
N ALA A 86 -19.61 -6.98 -12.11
CA ALA A 86 -18.87 -6.28 -13.15
C ALA A 86 -17.36 -6.61 -13.10
N ILE A 87 -16.79 -6.72 -11.90
CA ILE A 87 -15.41 -7.18 -11.68
C ILE A 87 -15.24 -8.60 -12.21
N ALA A 88 -16.10 -9.54 -11.82
CA ALA A 88 -16.02 -10.93 -12.29
C ALA A 88 -16.13 -11.03 -13.82
N ALA A 89 -17.05 -10.27 -14.43
CA ALA A 89 -17.22 -10.21 -15.88
C ALA A 89 -16.00 -9.61 -16.59
N ALA A 90 -15.40 -8.54 -16.06
CA ALA A 90 -14.19 -7.93 -16.60
C ALA A 90 -12.99 -8.89 -16.55
N LEU A 91 -12.87 -9.65 -15.47
CA LEU A 91 -11.85 -10.68 -15.30
C LEU A 91 -12.16 -11.97 -16.10
N GLY A 92 -13.39 -12.12 -16.60
CA GLY A 92 -13.84 -13.30 -17.34
C GLY A 92 -13.83 -14.57 -16.48
N VAL A 93 -14.33 -14.46 -15.25
CA VAL A 93 -14.44 -15.55 -14.26
C VAL A 93 -15.88 -15.68 -13.77
N ASP A 94 -16.25 -16.82 -13.19
CA ASP A 94 -17.59 -17.02 -12.64
C ASP A 94 -17.73 -16.33 -11.27
N PRO A 95 -18.69 -15.39 -11.08
CA PRO A 95 -18.94 -14.76 -9.79
C PRO A 95 -19.48 -15.72 -8.71
N ASN A 96 -19.97 -16.92 -9.09
CA ASN A 96 -20.64 -17.87 -8.20
C ASN A 96 -19.80 -19.10 -7.84
N MET A 97 -18.67 -19.34 -8.51
CA MET A 97 -17.86 -20.55 -8.25
C MET A 97 -17.21 -20.57 -6.86
N ASN A 98 -17.20 -19.44 -6.15
CA ASN A 98 -16.73 -19.36 -4.77
C ASN A 98 -17.76 -18.55 -3.96
N GLY A 99 -18.53 -19.27 -3.13
CA GLY A 99 -19.74 -18.80 -2.46
C GLY A 99 -19.58 -17.55 -1.59
N GLN A 100 -20.71 -17.05 -1.04
CA GLN A 100 -20.74 -15.87 -0.15
C GLN A 100 -19.50 -15.83 0.73
N GLY A 101 -18.62 -14.85 0.48
CA GLY A 101 -17.37 -14.73 1.20
C GLY A 101 -17.64 -14.78 2.69
N GLN A 102 -16.92 -15.60 3.44
CA GLN A 102 -17.00 -15.49 4.89
C GLN A 102 -16.55 -14.07 5.26
N PRO A 103 -17.24 -13.38 6.18
CA PRO A 103 -16.79 -12.07 6.63
C PRO A 103 -15.29 -12.13 6.98
N PRO A 104 -14.45 -11.24 6.43
CA PRO A 104 -14.78 -9.93 5.83
C PRO A 104 -14.98 -9.88 4.30
N SER A 105 -14.95 -11.01 3.60
CA SER A 105 -15.04 -11.04 2.13
C SER A 105 -16.47 -10.79 1.62
N LEU A 106 -16.60 -9.97 0.58
CA LEU A 106 -17.83 -9.79 -0.18
C LEU A 106 -18.03 -10.91 -1.21
N ALA A 107 -16.95 -11.27 -1.89
CA ALA A 107 -16.90 -12.32 -2.89
C ALA A 107 -15.47 -12.84 -3.02
N ARG A 108 -15.33 -14.08 -3.47
CA ARG A 108 -14.04 -14.64 -3.87
C ARG A 108 -14.21 -15.21 -5.26
N PHE A 109 -13.21 -15.11 -6.12
CA PHE A 109 -13.22 -15.68 -7.47
C PHE A 109 -12.02 -16.59 -7.62
N ALA A 110 -12.23 -17.79 -8.16
CA ALA A 110 -11.12 -18.58 -8.67
C ALA A 110 -10.77 -18.02 -10.06
N LEU A 111 -9.47 -17.89 -10.37
CA LEU A 111 -9.01 -17.48 -11.70
C LEU A 111 -9.12 -18.64 -12.69
N VAL A 112 -10.35 -19.11 -12.89
CA VAL A 112 -10.78 -20.10 -13.87
C VAL A 112 -11.52 -19.36 -14.98
N ASP A 113 -11.15 -19.60 -16.23
CA ASP A 113 -11.81 -18.95 -17.35
C ASP A 113 -13.24 -19.45 -17.51
N LEU A 114 -14.20 -18.51 -17.51
CA LEU A 114 -15.63 -18.82 -17.54
C LEU A 114 -16.02 -19.70 -18.74
N LYS A 115 -15.35 -19.55 -19.89
CA LYS A 115 -15.70 -20.28 -21.12
C LYS A 115 -15.07 -21.67 -21.17
N THR A 116 -13.78 -21.77 -20.84
CA THR A 116 -13.04 -23.04 -20.99
C THR A 116 -13.10 -23.92 -19.75
N GLN A 117 -13.48 -23.35 -18.60
CA GLN A 117 -13.45 -24.02 -17.29
C GLN A 117 -12.06 -24.55 -16.91
N GLN A 118 -11.00 -23.97 -17.51
CA GLN A 118 -9.61 -24.25 -17.18
C GLN A 118 -9.01 -23.09 -16.38
N ILE A 119 -7.88 -23.34 -15.70
CA ILE A 119 -7.11 -22.26 -15.07
C ILE A 119 -6.82 -21.20 -16.13
N LYS A 120 -7.13 -19.95 -15.80
CA LYS A 120 -6.96 -18.84 -16.71
C LYS A 120 -5.49 -18.74 -17.12
N ASN A 121 -5.23 -18.47 -18.38
CA ASN A 121 -3.88 -18.29 -18.88
C ASN A 121 -3.80 -17.12 -19.87
N VAL A 122 -2.60 -16.58 -20.01
CA VAL A 122 -2.21 -15.60 -21.03
C VAL A 122 -0.89 -16.10 -21.62
N ASP A 123 -0.84 -16.23 -22.94
CA ASP A 123 0.35 -16.68 -23.68
C ASP A 123 0.97 -17.98 -23.13
N GLY A 124 0.11 -18.93 -22.74
CA GLY A 124 0.52 -20.23 -22.20
C GLY A 124 0.96 -20.22 -20.73
N ARG A 125 0.88 -19.08 -20.03
CA ARG A 125 1.22 -18.93 -18.61
C ARG A 125 -0.03 -18.79 -17.75
N PHE A 126 -0.08 -19.49 -16.62
CA PHE A 126 -1.27 -19.70 -15.81
C PHE A 126 -1.37 -18.74 -14.62
N PHE A 127 -2.60 -18.31 -14.32
CA PHE A 127 -2.97 -17.63 -13.07
C PHE A 127 -3.14 -18.67 -11.94
N ALA A 128 -2.03 -19.23 -11.48
CA ALA A 128 -1.99 -20.27 -10.47
C ALA A 128 -1.17 -19.82 -9.24
N ASP A 129 -1.30 -20.57 -8.15
CA ASP A 129 -0.38 -20.45 -7.02
C ASP A 129 1.02 -20.95 -7.43
N PRO A 130 2.09 -20.13 -7.33
CA PRO A 130 3.45 -20.58 -7.63
C PRO A 130 3.89 -21.80 -6.84
N ASP A 131 3.40 -21.95 -5.60
CA ASP A 131 3.72 -23.09 -4.72
C ASP A 131 2.78 -24.28 -4.96
N SER A 132 1.71 -24.12 -5.73
CA SER A 132 0.76 -25.17 -6.09
C SER A 132 0.16 -24.92 -7.49
N PRO A 133 0.92 -25.15 -8.58
CA PRO A 133 0.54 -24.76 -9.95
C PRO A 133 -0.75 -25.40 -10.47
N GLU A 134 -1.20 -26.50 -9.86
CA GLU A 134 -2.46 -27.16 -10.16
C GLU A 134 -3.70 -26.43 -9.60
N ARG A 135 -3.48 -25.42 -8.74
CA ARG A 135 -4.56 -24.64 -8.10
C ARG A 135 -4.65 -23.27 -8.76
N PRO A 136 -5.85 -22.86 -9.22
CA PRO A 136 -6.03 -21.50 -9.68
C PRO A 136 -5.80 -20.54 -8.51
N ASN A 137 -5.11 -19.43 -8.78
CA ASN A 137 -5.01 -18.35 -7.82
C ASN A 137 -6.39 -17.71 -7.61
N THR A 138 -6.56 -17.00 -6.50
CA THR A 138 -7.83 -16.41 -6.12
C THR A 138 -7.79 -14.88 -6.08
N VAL A 139 -8.94 -14.29 -6.40
CA VAL A 139 -9.21 -12.88 -6.20
C VAL A 139 -10.21 -12.77 -5.04
N ASP A 140 -9.86 -12.03 -4.01
CA ASP A 140 -10.76 -11.72 -2.89
C ASP A 140 -11.26 -10.27 -3.02
N VAL A 141 -12.57 -10.09 -3.01
CA VAL A 141 -13.19 -8.76 -2.99
C VAL A 141 -13.72 -8.51 -1.59
N ILE A 142 -13.21 -7.49 -0.93
CA ILE A 142 -13.57 -7.09 0.43
C ILE A 142 -14.26 -5.72 0.44
N ASP A 143 -14.95 -5.39 1.53
CA ASP A 143 -15.50 -4.04 1.70
C ASP A 143 -14.40 -2.99 1.87
N PHE A 144 -13.45 -3.24 2.79
CA PHE A 144 -12.31 -2.36 3.06
C PHE A 144 -11.19 -3.11 3.81
N PRO A 145 -9.92 -2.70 3.65
CA PRO A 145 -8.80 -3.25 4.41
C PRO A 145 -8.88 -2.91 5.90
N SER A 146 -8.18 -3.69 6.72
CA SER A 146 -8.07 -3.46 8.18
C SER A 146 -7.62 -2.03 8.49
N GLY A 147 -8.23 -1.42 9.50
CA GLY A 147 -7.92 -0.05 9.93
C GLY A 147 -8.64 1.04 9.12
N PHE A 148 -9.50 0.66 8.17
CA PHE A 148 -10.31 1.57 7.37
C PHE A 148 -11.80 1.34 7.57
N SER A 149 -12.58 2.26 7.02
CA SER A 149 -14.03 2.13 6.85
C SER A 149 -14.41 2.57 5.45
N TYR A 150 -15.64 2.30 5.03
CA TYR A 150 -16.14 2.72 3.73
C TYR A 150 -16.03 4.24 3.47
N LYS A 151 -16.05 5.06 4.52
CA LYS A 151 -15.95 6.53 4.40
C LYS A 151 -14.56 6.96 3.93
N ASP A 152 -13.55 6.15 4.20
CA ASP A 152 -12.17 6.45 3.85
C ASP A 152 -11.90 6.25 2.34
N PHE A 153 -12.82 5.64 1.61
CA PHE A 153 -12.76 5.43 0.16
C PHE A 153 -13.89 6.14 -0.58
N SER A 154 -14.25 7.35 -0.11
CA SER A 154 -15.29 8.18 -0.72
C SER A 154 -14.92 9.65 -0.69
N GLY A 155 -15.34 10.42 -1.71
CA GLY A 155 -15.03 11.85 -1.83
C GLY A 155 -13.53 12.15 -1.73
N ASP A 156 -13.17 13.22 -1.04
CA ASP A 156 -11.77 13.64 -0.85
C ASP A 156 -10.90 12.58 -0.18
N ARG A 157 -11.50 11.73 0.67
CA ARG A 157 -10.75 10.66 1.36
C ARG A 157 -10.29 9.56 0.40
N LEU A 158 -11.01 9.34 -0.70
CA LEU A 158 -10.56 8.42 -1.75
C LEU A 158 -9.20 8.89 -2.27
N GLN A 159 -9.08 10.16 -2.67
CA GLN A 159 -7.83 10.72 -3.18
C GLN A 159 -6.72 10.73 -2.12
N LEU A 160 -7.08 11.00 -0.86
CA LEU A 160 -6.11 11.00 0.25
C LEU A 160 -5.54 9.60 0.55
N ASN A 161 -6.29 8.53 0.28
CA ASN A 161 -5.90 7.16 0.64
C ASN A 161 -5.46 6.30 -0.55
N THR A 162 -5.63 6.75 -1.78
CA THR A 162 -5.40 5.93 -2.97
C THR A 162 -4.84 6.73 -4.14
N GLU A 163 -4.05 6.07 -4.99
CA GLU A 163 -3.62 6.58 -6.29
C GLU A 163 -4.29 5.80 -7.42
N ARG A 164 -4.26 6.34 -8.63
CA ARG A 164 -4.61 5.54 -9.82
C ARG A 164 -3.60 4.41 -9.96
N PHE A 165 -4.09 3.23 -10.36
CA PHE A 165 -3.20 2.14 -10.71
C PHE A 165 -2.61 2.44 -12.09
N MET A 166 -1.28 2.49 -12.18
CA MET A 166 -0.57 2.78 -13.43
C MET A 166 -0.12 1.47 -14.08
N ILE A 167 -0.29 1.37 -15.39
CA ILE A 167 0.24 0.29 -16.23
C ILE A 167 1.06 0.88 -17.38
N GLU A 168 2.11 0.19 -17.80
CA GLU A 168 2.78 0.43 -19.08
C GLU A 168 1.81 0.29 -20.25
N GLN A 169 1.93 1.22 -21.20
CA GLN A 169 1.17 1.18 -22.45
C GLN A 169 1.81 0.18 -23.41
N ASP A 170 1.09 -0.88 -23.72
CA ASP A 170 1.50 -1.87 -24.74
C ASP A 170 1.19 -1.37 -26.16
N SER A 171 0.33 -0.34 -26.29
CA SER A 171 -0.02 0.28 -27.56
C SER A 171 -0.48 1.73 -27.37
N ALA A 172 -0.39 2.52 -28.44
CA ALA A 172 -0.83 3.93 -28.45
C ALA A 172 -2.32 4.14 -28.12
N THR A 173 -3.14 3.08 -28.17
CA THR A 173 -4.58 3.14 -27.87
C THR A 173 -4.95 2.55 -26.51
N SER A 174 -4.00 1.93 -25.81
CA SER A 174 -4.24 1.40 -24.46
C SER A 174 -4.17 2.51 -23.41
N ALA A 175 -5.16 2.54 -22.51
CA ALA A 175 -5.16 3.50 -21.41
C ALA A 175 -4.12 3.10 -20.36
N GLU A 176 -3.24 4.03 -19.99
CA GLU A 176 -2.20 3.83 -18.96
C GLU A 176 -2.79 3.71 -17.54
N SER A 177 -3.98 4.27 -17.33
CA SER A 177 -4.71 4.20 -16.06
C SER A 177 -6.19 4.55 -16.24
N HIS A 178 -7.00 4.28 -15.21
CA HIS A 178 -8.38 4.75 -15.12
C HIS A 178 -8.69 5.27 -13.71
N GLU A 179 -9.57 6.26 -13.58
CA GLU A 179 -9.85 6.89 -12.28
C GLU A 179 -10.49 5.97 -11.24
N LEU A 180 -11.27 4.99 -11.72
CA LEU A 180 -11.92 3.95 -10.90
C LEU A 180 -11.01 2.78 -10.56
N ILE A 181 -9.89 2.58 -11.28
CA ILE A 181 -8.96 1.50 -10.98
C ILE A 181 -7.78 2.07 -10.19
N ARG A 182 -7.74 1.73 -8.91
CA ARG A 182 -6.89 2.42 -7.93
C ARG A 182 -6.06 1.44 -7.12
N VAL A 183 -5.10 1.97 -6.38
CA VAL A 183 -4.29 1.24 -5.41
C VAL A 183 -4.21 2.07 -4.12
N ILE A 184 -4.29 1.43 -2.95
CA ILE A 184 -4.06 2.16 -1.69
C ILE A 184 -2.65 2.73 -1.69
N ASN A 185 -2.51 4.00 -1.32
CA ASN A 185 -1.22 4.69 -1.39
C ASN A 185 -0.26 4.21 -0.28
N PRO A 186 1.03 4.58 -0.32
CA PRO A 186 2.01 4.09 0.64
C PRO A 186 1.68 4.38 2.11
N ILE A 187 1.07 5.53 2.41
CA ILE A 187 0.65 5.91 3.76
C ILE A 187 -0.49 5.02 4.23
N ALA A 188 -1.49 4.80 3.35
CA ALA A 188 -2.62 3.92 3.62
C ALA A 188 -2.17 2.45 3.79
N CYS A 189 -1.15 2.00 3.05
CA CYS A 189 -0.50 0.72 3.26
C CYS A 189 0.05 0.59 4.69
N ILE A 190 0.82 1.58 5.19
CA ILE A 190 1.31 1.57 6.57
C ILE A 190 0.15 1.48 7.57
N ARG A 191 -0.91 2.27 7.39
CA ARG A 191 -2.11 2.22 8.25
C ARG A 191 -2.72 0.83 8.31
N ALA A 192 -2.88 0.17 7.15
CA ALA A 192 -3.46 -1.17 7.09
C ALA A 192 -2.60 -2.21 7.84
N ARG A 193 -1.27 -2.15 7.66
CA ARG A 193 -0.34 -3.08 8.32
C ARG A 193 -0.24 -2.85 9.83
N LEU A 194 -0.25 -1.59 10.28
CA LEU A 194 -0.30 -1.26 11.72
C LEU A 194 -1.58 -1.79 12.39
N SER A 195 -2.72 -1.68 11.70
CA SER A 195 -3.99 -2.24 12.16
C SER A 195 -3.93 -3.77 12.23
N ASN A 196 -3.33 -4.43 11.24
CA ASN A 196 -3.12 -5.88 11.25
C ASN A 196 -2.20 -6.35 12.40
N LEU A 197 -1.21 -5.55 12.83
CA LEU A 197 -0.40 -5.88 14.00
C LEU A 197 -1.14 -5.68 15.33
N SER A 198 -2.14 -4.81 15.34
CA SER A 198 -2.99 -4.59 16.51
C SER A 198 -4.03 -5.70 16.69
N ASP A 199 -4.42 -6.39 15.61
CA ASP A 199 -5.33 -7.55 15.59
C ASP A 199 -4.50 -8.84 15.35
N LEU A 200 -4.15 -9.56 16.43
CA LEU A 200 -3.19 -10.68 16.50
C LEU A 200 -3.47 -11.91 15.60
N LYS A 201 -4.37 -11.80 14.62
CA LYS A 201 -4.72 -12.86 13.66
C LYS A 201 -3.69 -13.06 12.55
N ARG A 202 -2.74 -12.14 12.37
CA ARG A 202 -1.76 -12.16 11.27
C ARG A 202 -0.34 -12.41 11.78
N ASN A 203 0.51 -12.98 10.93
CA ASN A 203 1.92 -13.25 11.25
C ASN A 203 2.66 -11.91 11.47
N PRO A 204 3.10 -11.60 12.70
CA PRO A 204 3.72 -10.30 12.99
C PRO A 204 5.00 -10.06 12.20
N ALA A 205 5.80 -11.09 11.91
CA ALA A 205 7.05 -10.93 11.18
C ALA A 205 6.80 -10.42 9.74
N ILE A 206 5.77 -10.94 9.08
CA ILE A 206 5.38 -10.53 7.72
C ILE A 206 4.90 -9.08 7.74
N GLU A 207 4.01 -8.71 8.66
CA GLU A 207 3.46 -7.35 8.72
C GLU A 207 4.52 -6.31 9.09
N VAL A 208 5.47 -6.64 9.98
CA VAL A 208 6.62 -5.77 10.30
C VAL A 208 7.52 -5.59 9.09
N ALA A 209 7.82 -6.67 8.35
CA ALA A 209 8.62 -6.59 7.12
C ALA A 209 7.94 -5.70 6.08
N ARG A 210 6.62 -5.84 5.89
CA ARG A 210 5.84 -4.99 4.99
C ARG A 210 5.84 -3.52 5.42
N ILE A 211 5.71 -3.21 6.71
CA ILE A 211 5.81 -1.81 7.18
C ILE A 211 7.18 -1.23 6.87
N LYS A 212 8.25 -1.98 7.16
CA LYS A 212 9.63 -1.54 6.90
C LYS A 212 9.88 -1.35 5.40
N ALA A 213 9.40 -2.27 4.57
CA ALA A 213 9.43 -2.14 3.13
C ALA A 213 8.73 -0.85 2.68
N MET A 214 7.60 -0.47 3.29
CA MET A 214 6.88 0.75 2.91
C MET A 214 7.51 2.06 3.37
N MET A 215 8.50 2.05 4.27
CA MET A 215 9.08 3.29 4.78
C MET A 215 9.71 4.15 3.68
N LEU A 216 10.45 3.53 2.75
CA LEU A 216 11.05 4.24 1.62
C LEU A 216 9.98 4.76 0.62
N PRO A 217 9.02 3.94 0.17
CA PRO A 217 7.89 4.39 -0.63
C PRO A 217 7.13 5.57 -0.04
N VAL A 218 6.94 5.63 1.29
CA VAL A 218 6.26 6.78 1.92
C VAL A 218 7.07 8.06 1.79
N VAL A 219 8.41 8.01 1.93
CA VAL A 219 9.27 9.19 1.74
C VAL A 219 9.10 9.72 0.32
N TYR A 220 9.32 8.87 -0.69
CA TYR A 220 9.30 9.32 -2.09
C TYR A 220 7.91 9.67 -2.58
N PHE A 221 6.87 8.95 -2.13
CA PHE A 221 5.49 9.34 -2.38
C PHE A 221 5.19 10.74 -1.85
N LEU A 222 5.62 11.06 -0.63
CA LEU A 222 5.44 12.41 -0.08
C LEU A 222 6.25 13.44 -0.87
N LEU A 223 7.49 13.14 -1.26
CA LEU A 223 8.30 14.02 -2.12
C LEU A 223 7.63 14.29 -3.47
N GLU A 224 7.10 13.27 -4.15
CA GLU A 224 6.36 13.43 -5.40
C GLU A 224 5.12 14.32 -5.23
N LYS A 225 4.43 14.23 -4.08
CA LYS A 225 3.34 15.15 -3.77
C LYS A 225 3.81 16.59 -3.62
N PHE A 226 5.04 16.83 -3.16
CA PHE A 226 5.62 18.18 -3.06
C PHE A 226 6.31 18.66 -4.35
N ASP A 227 6.78 17.75 -5.21
CA ASP A 227 7.44 18.02 -6.50
C ASP A 227 6.45 18.39 -7.62
N ALA A 228 5.19 17.95 -7.54
CA ALA A 228 4.15 18.23 -8.55
C ALA A 228 3.78 19.74 -8.71
N VAL A 229 4.54 20.66 -8.11
CA VAL A 229 4.48 22.10 -8.35
C VAL A 229 5.47 22.44 -9.47
N THR A 230 4.98 22.48 -10.71
CA THR A 230 5.75 23.04 -11.84
C THR A 230 5.83 24.57 -11.72
N ASP A 231 6.97 25.11 -12.17
CA ASP A 231 7.39 26.52 -12.34
C ASP A 231 6.33 27.64 -12.08
N PRO A 232 6.59 28.60 -11.17
CA PRO A 232 5.74 29.78 -10.95
C PRO A 232 5.60 30.71 -12.17
N ALA A 233 6.34 30.51 -13.25
CA ALA A 233 6.20 31.29 -14.49
C ALA A 233 4.98 30.92 -15.35
N ASP A 234 4.28 29.81 -15.06
CA ASP A 234 3.18 29.27 -15.89
C ASP A 234 1.81 29.46 -15.20
N GLU A 235 1.46 30.71 -14.85
CA GLU A 235 0.28 31.08 -14.04
C GLU A 235 -1.09 30.83 -14.69
N ALA A 236 -1.16 30.49 -15.98
CA ALA A 236 -2.42 30.58 -16.73
C ALA A 236 -3.25 29.29 -16.83
N GLU A 237 -2.68 28.09 -16.68
CA GLU A 237 -3.46 26.87 -17.05
C GLU A 237 -3.17 25.56 -16.28
N ARG A 238 -2.55 25.60 -15.10
CA ARG A 238 -2.37 24.36 -14.30
C ARG A 238 -2.76 24.58 -12.85
N CYS A 239 -3.76 23.81 -12.40
CA CYS A 239 -4.27 23.82 -11.04
C CYS A 239 -3.12 23.41 -10.08
N PRO A 240 -2.51 24.34 -9.31
CA PRO A 240 -1.51 23.97 -8.34
C PRO A 240 -2.22 23.17 -7.25
N VAL A 241 -1.85 21.90 -7.04
CA VAL A 241 -2.20 21.21 -5.80
C VAL A 241 -1.61 22.06 -4.69
N ARG A 242 -2.46 22.79 -3.96
CA ARG A 242 -2.00 23.83 -3.02
C ARG A 242 -1.17 23.14 -1.94
N PHE A 243 -0.10 23.76 -1.44
CA PHE A 243 0.71 23.24 -0.31
C PHE A 243 -0.14 22.62 0.82
N ARG A 244 -1.34 23.17 1.07
CA ARG A 244 -2.35 22.63 1.99
C ARG A 244 -2.80 21.19 1.69
N GLU A 245 -3.05 20.87 0.43
CA GLU A 245 -3.46 19.54 -0.04
C GLU A 245 -2.31 18.53 0.09
N MET A 246 -1.09 18.93 -0.27
CA MET A 246 0.12 18.10 -0.09
C MET A 246 0.37 17.81 1.39
N LYS A 247 0.30 18.86 2.21
CA LYS A 247 0.43 18.78 3.66
C LYS A 247 -0.62 17.85 4.29
N ALA A 248 -1.80 17.69 3.68
CA ALA A 248 -2.82 16.76 4.18
C ALA A 248 -2.32 15.30 4.19
N TYR A 249 -1.54 14.86 3.20
CA TYR A 249 -0.92 13.53 3.20
C TYR A 249 0.07 13.36 4.35
N LEU A 250 0.94 14.35 4.55
CA LEU A 250 1.92 14.32 5.65
C LEU A 250 1.25 14.38 7.03
N ASP A 251 0.22 15.22 7.18
CA ASP A 251 -0.55 15.32 8.41
C ASP A 251 -1.33 14.02 8.69
N GLU A 252 -1.84 13.35 7.66
CA GLU A 252 -2.49 12.04 7.81
C GLU A 252 -1.47 10.97 8.25
N PHE A 253 -0.30 10.91 7.61
CA PHE A 253 0.79 10.01 8.04
C PHE A 253 1.19 10.27 9.50
N PHE A 254 1.38 11.53 9.88
CA PHE A 254 1.72 11.91 11.25
C PHE A 254 0.61 11.51 12.22
N ARG A 255 -0.65 11.78 11.88
CA ARG A 255 -1.82 11.41 12.69
C ARG A 255 -1.89 9.90 12.92
N ILE A 256 -1.72 9.09 11.89
CA ILE A 256 -1.69 7.63 11.98
C ILE A 256 -0.55 7.18 12.89
N SER A 257 0.66 7.68 12.66
CA SER A 257 1.87 7.30 13.40
C SER A 257 1.82 7.68 14.89
N MET A 258 1.05 8.71 15.23
CA MET A 258 0.88 9.22 16.60
C MET A 258 -0.27 8.58 17.39
N GLN A 259 -1.09 7.71 16.78
CA GLN A 259 -2.11 6.99 17.53
C GLN A 259 -1.47 6.11 18.61
N GLU A 260 -2.02 6.12 19.83
CA GLU A 260 -1.40 5.41 20.96
C GLU A 260 -1.22 3.91 20.69
N THR A 261 -2.20 3.28 20.04
CA THR A 261 -2.12 1.88 19.60
C THR A 261 -0.92 1.66 18.66
N ASN A 262 -0.73 2.55 17.69
CA ASN A 262 0.35 2.46 16.71
C ASN A 262 1.72 2.80 17.30
N ILE A 263 1.78 3.67 18.32
CA ILE A 263 3.03 3.91 19.07
C ILE A 263 3.43 2.65 19.84
N ARG A 264 2.47 1.94 20.44
CA ARG A 264 2.75 0.66 21.13
C ARG A 264 3.26 -0.38 20.15
N VAL A 265 2.64 -0.51 18.96
CA VAL A 265 3.12 -1.38 17.87
C VAL A 265 4.54 -1.01 17.45
N GLN A 266 4.84 0.28 17.28
CA GLN A 266 6.19 0.75 16.95
C GLN A 266 7.24 0.32 18.00
N VAL A 267 6.92 0.48 19.28
CA VAL A 267 7.79 0.05 20.40
C VAL A 267 7.94 -1.46 20.44
N GLU A 268 6.86 -2.21 20.24
CA GLU A 268 6.86 -3.67 20.33
C GLU A 268 7.67 -4.34 19.23
N HIS A 269 7.60 -3.79 18.01
CA HIS A 269 8.20 -4.38 16.83
C HIS A 269 9.44 -3.64 16.31
N ASN A 270 9.95 -2.67 17.06
CA ASN A 270 11.10 -1.84 16.69
C ASN A 270 10.93 -1.21 15.29
N ILE A 271 9.81 -0.49 15.12
CA ILE A 271 9.49 0.27 13.90
C ILE A 271 9.69 1.75 14.22
N SER A 272 10.48 2.43 13.39
CA SER A 272 10.88 3.82 13.60
C SER A 272 10.27 4.74 12.55
N LEU A 273 8.95 4.96 12.60
CA LEU A 273 8.25 5.79 11.60
C LEU A 273 8.70 7.26 11.59
N HIS A 274 9.28 7.76 12.68
CA HIS A 274 9.87 9.10 12.73
C HIS A 274 11.01 9.31 11.71
N LEU A 275 11.69 8.24 11.29
CA LEU A 275 12.76 8.32 10.27
C LEU A 275 12.25 8.82 8.92
N ILE A 276 10.97 8.59 8.59
CA ILE A 276 10.35 9.11 7.36
C ILE A 276 10.34 10.65 7.39
N LEU A 277 9.99 11.25 8.54
CA LEU A 277 9.95 12.70 8.70
C LEU A 277 11.36 13.31 8.75
N GLU A 278 12.30 12.63 9.42
CA GLU A 278 13.71 13.04 9.44
C GLU A 278 14.31 13.01 8.02
N GLN A 279 14.02 11.96 7.24
CA GLN A 279 14.48 11.85 5.86
C GLN A 279 13.87 12.93 4.94
N LEU A 280 12.57 13.22 5.06
CA LEU A 280 11.93 14.30 4.30
C LEU A 280 12.58 15.66 4.61
N ALA A 281 12.82 15.96 5.89
CA ALA A 281 13.47 17.20 6.28
C ALA A 281 14.90 17.29 5.69
N ALA A 282 15.66 16.19 5.72
CA ALA A 282 17.00 16.13 5.15
C ALA A 282 17.01 16.34 3.63
N VAL A 283 16.02 15.80 2.90
CA VAL A 283 15.91 16.03 1.44
C VAL A 283 15.60 17.49 1.15
N PHE A 284 14.63 18.10 1.84
CA PHE A 284 14.30 19.51 1.65
C PHE A 284 15.46 20.46 2.03
N GLU A 285 16.27 20.08 3.01
CA GLU A 285 17.47 20.84 3.38
C GLU A 285 18.59 20.71 2.34
N ALA A 286 18.77 19.52 1.77
CA ALA A 286 19.80 19.27 0.75
C ALA A 286 19.45 19.91 -0.60
N GLU A 287 18.16 19.97 -0.95
CA GLU A 287 17.65 20.41 -2.24
C GLU A 287 16.48 21.41 -2.10
N PRO A 288 16.67 22.57 -1.46
CA PRO A 288 15.58 23.50 -1.13
C PRO A 288 14.91 24.12 -2.38
N GLU A 289 15.64 24.21 -3.48
CA GLU A 289 15.14 24.76 -4.75
C GLU A 289 14.39 23.73 -5.61
N SER A 290 14.55 22.42 -5.31
CA SER A 290 13.85 21.35 -6.03
C SER A 290 12.39 21.22 -5.62
N TYR A 291 11.97 21.87 -4.51
CA TYR A 291 10.63 21.73 -3.96
C TYR A 291 10.04 23.08 -3.56
N PHE A 292 8.81 23.35 -3.99
CA PHE A 292 8.08 24.57 -3.62
C PHE A 292 7.43 24.47 -2.23
N VAL A 293 8.28 24.33 -1.22
CA VAL A 293 7.87 24.11 0.18
C VAL A 293 8.29 25.31 1.03
N PRO A 294 7.38 25.92 1.83
CA PRO A 294 7.74 27.04 2.69
C PRO A 294 8.92 26.69 3.61
N GLN A 295 9.94 27.53 3.66
CA GLN A 295 11.15 27.26 4.46
C GLN A 295 10.83 26.93 5.92
N ALA A 296 9.87 27.63 6.53
CA ALA A 296 9.42 27.37 7.89
C ALA A 296 8.83 25.97 8.10
N PHE A 297 8.27 25.35 7.05
CA PHE A 297 7.74 23.99 7.16
C PHE A 297 8.86 22.97 7.39
N TRP A 298 9.91 22.98 6.56
CA TRP A 298 10.97 21.98 6.66
C TRP A 298 12.03 22.32 7.73
N THR A 299 12.27 23.60 8.02
CA THR A 299 13.21 24.01 9.08
C THR A 299 12.64 23.93 10.49
N LYS A 300 11.30 23.97 10.65
CA LYS A 300 10.64 24.04 11.96
C LYS A 300 9.55 23.01 12.14
N GLU A 301 8.52 23.01 11.29
CA GLU A 301 7.35 22.14 11.50
C GLU A 301 7.71 20.64 11.41
N LEU A 302 8.42 20.22 10.37
CA LEU A 302 8.84 18.82 10.18
C LEU A 302 9.75 18.32 11.31
N PRO A 303 10.85 19.02 11.68
CA PRO A 303 11.68 18.62 12.82
C PRO A 303 10.89 18.49 14.14
N ILE A 304 9.94 19.39 14.39
CA ILE A 304 9.08 19.31 15.59
C ILE A 304 8.21 18.05 15.54
N LYS A 305 7.57 17.73 14.41
CA LYS A 305 6.78 16.50 14.26
C LYS A 305 7.64 15.24 14.41
N ALA A 306 8.81 15.21 13.77
CA ALA A 306 9.77 14.11 13.89
C ALA A 306 10.18 13.87 15.35
N ALA A 307 10.60 14.93 16.05
CA ALA A 307 10.97 14.88 17.46
C ALA A 307 9.80 14.44 18.35
N ALA A 308 8.59 14.94 18.09
CA ALA A 308 7.40 14.57 18.85
C ALA A 308 7.08 13.07 18.74
N LEU A 309 7.15 12.50 17.53
CA LEU A 309 6.93 11.07 17.31
C LEU A 309 8.03 10.22 17.97
N LYS A 310 9.30 10.59 17.76
CA LYS A 310 10.46 9.94 18.37
C LYS A 310 10.40 9.92 19.89
N ASN A 311 10.07 11.06 20.51
CA ASN A 311 9.98 11.20 21.96
C ASN A 311 8.82 10.38 22.54
N ASN A 312 7.67 10.30 21.86
CA ASN A 312 6.56 9.48 22.32
C ASN A 312 6.86 7.99 22.25
N VAL A 313 7.48 7.51 21.16
CA VAL A 313 7.95 6.13 21.05
C VAL A 313 8.94 5.80 22.18
N ALA A 314 9.93 6.67 22.40
CA ALA A 314 10.91 6.47 23.47
C ALA A 314 10.27 6.47 24.87
N ARG A 315 9.29 7.34 25.13
CA ARG A 315 8.57 7.40 26.40
C ARG A 315 7.80 6.10 26.66
N ILE A 316 7.01 5.64 25.70
CA ILE A 316 6.24 4.39 25.83
C ILE A 316 7.18 3.18 25.96
N GLY A 317 8.32 3.18 25.26
CA GLY A 317 9.37 2.17 25.42
C GLY A 317 9.91 2.09 26.84
N ARG A 318 10.28 3.23 27.45
CA ARG A 318 10.72 3.29 28.86
C ARG A 318 9.64 2.82 29.83
N ASP A 319 8.38 3.22 29.60
CA ASP A 319 7.25 2.79 30.44
C ASP A 319 7.05 1.27 30.38
N LYS A 320 7.21 0.64 29.20
CA LYS A 320 7.13 -0.82 29.02
C LYS A 320 8.27 -1.53 29.76
N GLN A 321 9.50 -1.06 29.64
CA GLN A 321 10.67 -1.62 30.33
C GLN A 321 10.50 -1.56 31.85
N ARG A 322 10.10 -0.40 32.40
CA ARG A 322 9.85 -0.22 33.83
C ARG A 322 8.78 -1.18 34.37
N ARG A 323 7.69 -1.39 33.63
CA ARG A 323 6.63 -2.34 34.02
C ARG A 323 7.14 -3.79 34.04
N ALA A 324 7.93 -4.19 33.04
CA ALA A 324 8.52 -5.52 32.98
C ALA A 324 9.50 -5.78 34.14
N GLU A 325 10.33 -4.79 34.50
CA GLU A 325 11.24 -4.88 35.65
C GLU A 325 10.48 -5.01 36.98
N GLN A 326 9.43 -4.20 37.18
CA GLN A 326 8.59 -4.29 38.38
C GLN A 326 7.91 -5.66 38.50
N GLN A 327 7.47 -6.24 37.38
CA GLN A 327 6.87 -7.58 37.36
C GLN A 327 7.89 -8.66 37.72
N ARG A 328 9.08 -8.65 37.11
CA ARG A 328 10.18 -9.58 37.45
C ARG A 328 10.58 -9.50 38.92
N GLN A 329 10.64 -8.29 39.48
CA GLN A 329 10.93 -8.09 40.91
C GLN A 329 9.83 -8.67 41.82
N LYS A 330 8.55 -8.61 41.42
CA LYS A 330 7.44 -9.23 42.16
C LYS A 330 7.51 -10.76 42.11
N GLU A 331 7.78 -11.34 40.93
CA GLU A 331 7.91 -12.79 40.74
C GLU A 331 9.08 -13.37 41.55
N MET A 332 10.25 -12.71 41.57
CA MET A 332 11.39 -13.11 42.40
C MET A 332 11.13 -13.02 43.91
N ARG A 333 10.23 -12.13 44.36
CA ARG A 333 9.82 -12.04 45.76
C ARG A 333 8.73 -13.06 46.12
N GLY A 334 7.92 -13.48 45.16
CA GLY A 334 6.87 -14.49 45.33
C GLY A 334 7.40 -15.93 45.45
N ASN A 335 8.44 -16.30 44.68
CA ASN A 335 9.07 -17.63 44.72
C ASN A 335 10.00 -17.87 45.92
N LYS A 336 10.10 -16.92 46.87
CA LYS A 336 10.86 -17.05 48.13
C LYS A 336 9.97 -17.40 49.33
N LYS A 337 8.70 -17.75 49.10
CA LYS A 337 7.79 -18.36 50.07
C LYS A 337 7.47 -19.76 49.60
#